data_AF-A0AA40ZWJ1-F1
#
_entry.id   AF-A0AA40ZWJ1-F1
#
_cell.length_a   1.000
_cell.length_b   1.000
_cell.length_c   1.000
_cell.angle_alpha   90.00
_cell.angle_beta   90.00
_cell.angle_gamma   90.00
#
_symmetry.space_group_name_H-M   'P 1'
#
loop_
_entity.id
_entity.type
_entity.pdbx_description
1 polymer ?
#
loop_
_entity_poly.entity_id
_entity_poly.type
_entity_poly.pdbx_seq_one_letter_code
_entity_poly.pdbx_strand_id
1 'polypeptide(L)'
;MSDQQPLSTAERDKLARSLIDVQLGMTKAVDEPKAVLTAGQPGSGKSVIVRSISVQFEGMGGAITIDPDAIRPNIPYMRERIAKGDLSIPDAAYQDAGTIAAGMMKMGAEANRNIIYDGTLSNTFYAKQNSDYLRANSYRVEIHGMAVDPDLSHARTYSRREAEIASSPTGFGRGVGDKFHDDAVSGLVSTIKALQDEGKVDAIVLYDRTGRKVGSAQLEEGRWVPDKSMADELKKVHSFPDQGSRDEAAKTWDKAATLMDVRNADPDDRRKVEAFRDAARALATPAPGQQPDSDKLATLRVTEQPAGPRSVLSPAKVQEELDKYLPHARLEAVAALRGAAKAGASASDIEAARSDLNYLNHAKGPAYQARLIEQLGTRDVQAVITRNQTPLERVRELGAAIGVEIARRDPAQVAKAMAAIDLNRSSPTRSVTAPQKQPDPQQPSQERGRSR
;
A
#
# COMPACT_ATOMS: atom_id res chain seq x y z
N MET A 1 0.76 -5.99 31.56
CA MET A 1 0.20 -5.01 32.52
C MET A 1 0.72 -3.64 32.10
N SER A 2 -0.15 -2.65 31.90
CA SER A 2 0.28 -1.29 31.55
C SER A 2 1.22 -0.78 32.65
N ASP A 3 2.41 -0.34 32.26
CA ASP A 3 3.42 0.23 33.16
C ASP A 3 3.04 1.63 33.65
N GLN A 4 1.96 2.20 33.11
CA GLN A 4 1.46 3.54 33.45
C GLN A 4 -0.04 3.51 33.78
N GLN A 5 -0.44 4.22 34.85
CA GLN A 5 -1.83 4.51 35.14
C GLN A 5 -2.34 5.72 34.33
N PRO A 6 -3.56 5.69 33.80
CA PRO A 6 -4.19 6.84 33.14
C PRO A 6 -4.39 8.03 34.08
N LEU A 7 -4.51 9.23 33.51
CA LEU A 7 -4.88 10.43 34.26
C LEU A 7 -6.28 10.31 34.86
N SER A 8 -6.49 10.93 36.03
CA SER A 8 -7.84 11.12 36.57
C SER A 8 -8.70 11.97 35.62
N THR A 9 -10.02 11.89 35.76
CA THR A 9 -10.95 12.71 34.95
C THR A 9 -10.67 14.21 35.12
N ALA A 10 -10.44 14.67 36.35
CA ALA A 10 -10.16 16.07 36.63
C ALA A 10 -8.86 16.57 35.98
N GLU A 11 -7.82 15.73 35.93
CA GLU A 11 -6.56 16.06 35.26
C GLU A 11 -6.73 16.14 33.74
N ARG A 12 -7.49 15.21 33.15
CA ARG A 12 -7.83 15.23 31.71
C ARG A 12 -8.61 16.48 31.35
N ASP A 13 -9.63 16.83 32.13
CA ASP A 13 -10.46 18.02 31.90
C ASP A 13 -9.65 19.31 32.03
N LYS A 14 -8.78 19.40 33.05
CA LYS A 14 -7.88 20.54 33.23
C LYS A 14 -6.93 20.70 32.04
N LEU A 15 -6.34 19.60 31.57
CA LEU A 15 -5.43 19.63 30.43
C LEU A 15 -6.17 20.01 29.14
N ALA A 16 -7.36 19.44 28.90
CA ALA A 16 -8.21 19.77 27.75
C ALA A 16 -8.51 21.28 27.69
N ARG A 17 -8.92 21.88 28.81
CA ARG A 17 -9.15 23.34 28.91
C ARG A 17 -7.89 24.12 28.57
N SER A 18 -6.76 23.77 29.18
CA SER A 18 -5.51 24.51 28.94
C SER A 18 -5.04 24.46 27.48
N LEU A 19 -5.28 23.34 26.77
CA LEU A 19 -4.88 23.17 25.37
C LEU A 19 -5.82 23.89 24.40
N ILE A 20 -7.11 24.00 24.74
CA ILE A 20 -8.10 24.62 23.85
C ILE A 20 -8.21 26.13 24.03
N ASP A 21 -7.91 26.68 25.21
CA ASP A 21 -8.06 28.11 25.53
C ASP A 21 -7.37 29.03 24.52
N VAL A 22 -6.16 28.67 24.06
CA VAL A 22 -5.42 29.43 23.03
C VAL A 22 -6.20 29.45 21.72
N GLN A 23 -6.75 28.32 21.29
CA GLN A 23 -7.51 28.21 20.04
C GLN A 23 -8.86 28.94 20.13
N LEU A 24 -9.51 28.92 21.31
CA LEU A 24 -10.74 29.67 21.56
C LEU A 24 -10.54 31.18 21.47
N GLY A 25 -9.39 31.68 21.91
CA GLY A 25 -9.02 33.10 21.78
C GLY A 25 -8.70 33.53 20.34
N MET A 26 -8.31 32.59 19.47
CA MET A 26 -7.95 32.84 18.07
C MET A 26 -9.10 32.58 17.08
N THR A 27 -10.22 32.03 17.54
CA THR A 27 -11.36 31.64 16.70
C THR A 27 -12.65 32.30 17.19
N LYS A 28 -13.62 32.46 16.30
CA LYS A 28 -14.90 33.12 16.56
C LYS A 28 -16.04 32.11 16.54
N ALA A 29 -17.05 32.36 17.37
CA ALA A 29 -18.33 31.66 17.28
C ALA A 29 -18.95 31.94 15.90
N VAL A 30 -19.64 30.93 15.35
CA VAL A 30 -20.37 31.03 14.09
C VAL A 30 -21.78 30.49 14.27
N ASP A 31 -22.72 31.01 13.47
CA ASP A 31 -24.14 30.64 13.58
C ASP A 31 -24.41 29.23 13.05
N GLU A 32 -23.69 28.81 12.00
CA GLU A 32 -23.82 27.49 11.36
C GLU A 32 -22.47 26.75 11.43
N PRO A 33 -22.13 26.16 12.59
CA PRO A 33 -20.82 25.60 12.78
C PRO A 33 -20.62 24.29 11.99
N LYS A 34 -19.41 24.13 11.46
CA LYS A 34 -18.99 22.95 10.68
C LYS A 34 -17.92 22.17 11.43
N ALA A 35 -18.05 20.85 11.44
CA ALA A 35 -17.04 19.94 11.93
C ALA A 35 -16.52 19.06 10.80
N VAL A 36 -15.22 19.09 10.56
CA VAL A 36 -14.55 18.19 9.62
C VAL A 36 -13.79 17.12 10.41
N LEU A 37 -14.22 15.87 10.25
CA LEU A 37 -13.52 14.69 10.72
C LEU A 37 -12.55 14.25 9.63
N THR A 38 -11.25 14.40 9.84
CA THR A 38 -10.29 13.85 8.86
C THR A 38 -10.28 12.34 8.96
N ALA A 39 -9.97 11.67 7.86
CA ALA A 39 -9.90 10.22 7.82
C ALA A 39 -8.69 9.75 7.01
N GLY A 40 -8.08 8.64 7.41
CA GLY A 40 -6.89 8.13 6.73
C GLY A 40 -5.92 7.46 7.68
N GLN A 41 -5.44 6.29 7.28
CA GLN A 41 -4.40 5.54 7.98
C GLN A 41 -3.12 6.39 8.17
N PRO A 42 -2.27 6.09 9.17
CA PRO A 42 -0.98 6.75 9.32
C PRO A 42 -0.17 6.75 8.02
N GLY A 43 0.45 7.87 7.68
CA GLY A 43 1.25 8.02 6.44
C GLY A 43 0.45 8.27 5.16
N SER A 44 -0.88 8.29 5.22
CA SER A 44 -1.73 8.60 4.04
C SER A 44 -1.60 10.03 3.53
N GLY A 45 -1.20 10.99 4.38
CA GLY A 45 -1.02 12.40 3.99
C GLY A 45 -2.13 13.35 4.43
N LYS A 46 -2.91 12.99 5.47
CA LYS A 46 -4.01 13.81 6.04
C LYS A 46 -3.66 15.28 6.31
N SER A 47 -2.40 15.60 6.60
CA SER A 47 -1.96 16.99 6.84
C SER A 47 -2.26 17.92 5.66
N VAL A 48 -2.34 17.40 4.43
CA VAL A 48 -2.78 18.17 3.25
C VAL A 48 -4.25 18.58 3.37
N ILE A 49 -5.11 17.67 3.85
CA ILE A 49 -6.53 17.94 4.13
C ILE A 49 -6.63 18.97 5.25
N VAL A 50 -5.97 18.74 6.39
CA VAL A 50 -6.00 19.64 7.55
C VAL A 50 -5.64 21.06 7.12
N ARG A 51 -4.49 21.24 6.45
CA ARG A 51 -4.06 22.55 5.94
C ARG A 51 -5.08 23.18 4.99
N SER A 52 -5.61 22.40 4.04
CA SER A 52 -6.60 22.91 3.08
C SER A 52 -7.89 23.38 3.77
N ILE A 53 -8.37 22.64 4.77
CA ILE A 53 -9.60 22.97 5.49
C ILE A 53 -9.37 24.12 6.47
N SER A 54 -8.23 24.18 7.15
CA SER A 54 -7.87 25.32 8.01
C SER A 54 -7.91 26.63 7.22
N VAL A 55 -7.32 26.67 6.02
CA VAL A 55 -7.35 27.86 5.14
C VAL A 55 -8.78 28.22 4.74
N GLN A 56 -9.64 27.23 4.44
CA GLN A 56 -11.06 27.51 4.15
C GLN A 56 -11.78 28.12 5.36
N PHE A 57 -11.45 27.67 6.57
CA PHE A 57 -12.06 28.14 7.80
C PHE A 57 -11.57 29.51 8.26
N GLU A 58 -10.41 30.01 7.84
CA GLU A 58 -9.90 31.35 8.18
C GLU A 58 -10.91 32.46 7.85
N GLY A 59 -11.54 32.40 6.67
CA GLY A 59 -12.58 33.35 6.24
C GLY A 59 -13.94 33.17 6.95
N MET A 60 -14.10 32.09 7.72
CA MET A 60 -15.35 31.69 8.38
C MET A 60 -15.20 31.64 9.91
N GLY A 61 -14.39 32.53 10.49
CA GLY A 61 -14.19 32.59 11.94
C GLY A 61 -13.09 31.69 12.48
N GLY A 62 -12.33 31.03 11.62
CA GLY A 62 -11.30 30.05 11.99
C GLY A 62 -11.89 28.73 12.47
N ALA A 63 -11.04 27.84 12.96
CA ALA A 63 -11.45 26.56 13.54
C ALA A 63 -10.51 26.07 14.63
N ILE A 64 -11.08 25.30 15.56
CA ILE A 64 -10.31 24.55 16.55
C ILE A 64 -9.83 23.27 15.86
N THR A 65 -8.51 23.07 15.84
CA THR A 65 -7.88 21.85 15.35
C THR A 65 -7.51 20.95 16.53
N ILE A 66 -8.02 19.72 16.50
CA ILE A 66 -7.88 18.74 17.56
C ILE A 66 -7.16 17.52 16.99
N ASP A 67 -5.95 17.27 17.47
CA ASP A 67 -5.15 16.10 17.09
C ASP A 67 -4.72 15.34 18.36
N PRO A 68 -5.26 14.13 18.63
CA PRO A 68 -4.80 13.29 19.73
C PRO A 68 -3.29 13.03 19.72
N ASP A 69 -2.64 13.00 18.55
CA ASP A 69 -1.20 12.82 18.44
C ASP A 69 -0.41 14.04 18.90
N ALA A 70 -0.91 15.25 18.62
CA ALA A 70 -0.34 16.50 19.14
C ALA A 70 -0.63 16.70 20.63
N ILE A 71 -1.74 16.16 21.14
CA ILE A 71 -2.08 16.22 22.57
C ILE A 71 -1.18 15.31 23.40
N ARG A 72 -0.92 14.08 22.94
CA ARG A 72 -0.18 13.06 23.68
C ARG A 72 1.17 13.51 24.29
N PRO A 73 2.08 14.20 23.57
CA PRO A 73 3.34 14.67 24.17
C PRO A 73 3.15 15.74 25.26
N ASN A 74 1.96 16.36 25.37
CA ASN A 74 1.63 17.33 26.41
C ASN A 74 1.04 16.68 27.68
N ILE A 75 0.79 15.37 27.67
CA ILE A 75 0.35 14.63 28.87
C ILE A 75 1.52 14.59 29.86
N PRO A 76 1.33 14.90 31.17
CA PRO A 76 2.42 15.08 32.13
C PRO A 76 3.44 13.93 32.17
N TYR A 77 2.98 12.68 32.31
CA TYR A 77 3.88 11.53 32.36
C TYR A 77 4.54 11.24 31.00
N MET A 78 3.89 11.56 29.88
CA MET A 78 4.52 11.44 28.55
C MET A 78 5.64 12.48 28.39
N ARG A 79 5.39 13.72 28.83
CA ARG A 79 6.39 14.78 28.82
C ARG A 79 7.62 14.41 29.64
N GLU A 80 7.41 13.82 30.82
CA GLU A 80 8.50 13.32 31.67
C GLU A 80 9.28 12.16 31.02
N ARG A 81 8.58 11.21 30.39
CA ARG A 81 9.23 10.10 29.65
C ARG A 81 10.09 10.63 28.51
N ILE A 82 9.52 11.50 27.67
CA ILE A 82 10.23 12.15 26.57
C ILE A 82 11.45 12.90 27.08
N ALA A 83 11.32 13.65 28.19
CA ALA A 83 12.44 14.38 28.80
C ALA A 83 13.56 13.45 29.33
N LYS A 84 13.23 12.23 29.73
CA LYS A 84 14.18 11.19 30.16
C LYS A 84 14.74 10.38 28.98
N GLY A 85 14.30 10.65 27.75
CA GLY A 85 14.65 9.86 26.57
C GLY A 85 13.92 8.51 26.48
N ASP A 86 12.92 8.25 27.33
CA ASP A 86 12.02 7.12 27.18
C ASP A 86 10.91 7.49 26.18
N LEU A 87 10.89 6.76 25.06
CA LEU A 87 10.04 7.05 23.91
C LEU A 87 8.99 5.96 23.71
N SER A 88 8.90 5.02 24.66
CA SER A 88 7.80 4.09 24.75
C SER A 88 6.48 4.86 25.00
N ILE A 89 5.41 4.41 24.35
CA ILE A 89 4.09 5.00 24.50
C ILE A 89 3.20 3.96 25.20
N PRO A 90 2.88 4.15 26.49
CA PRO A 90 1.99 3.24 27.20
C PRO A 90 0.56 3.34 26.65
N ASP A 91 -0.22 2.25 26.78
CA ASP A 91 -1.62 2.20 26.34
C ASP A 91 -2.48 3.32 26.96
N ALA A 92 -2.19 3.66 28.22
CA ALA A 92 -2.82 4.78 28.93
C ALA A 92 -2.70 6.11 28.17
N ALA A 93 -1.59 6.36 27.48
CA ALA A 93 -1.37 7.60 26.73
C ALA A 93 -2.31 7.74 25.52
N TYR A 94 -2.64 6.62 24.87
CA TYR A 94 -3.63 6.63 23.78
C TYR A 94 -5.04 6.90 24.32
N GLN A 95 -5.40 6.30 25.46
CA GLN A 95 -6.70 6.51 26.10
C GLN A 95 -6.88 7.94 26.62
N ASP A 96 -5.87 8.48 27.30
CA ASP A 96 -5.88 9.84 27.82
C ASP A 96 -5.94 10.86 26.68
N ALA A 97 -5.07 10.73 25.66
CA ALA A 97 -5.07 11.63 24.51
C ALA A 97 -6.43 11.63 23.77
N GLY A 98 -7.03 10.45 23.57
CA GLY A 98 -8.35 10.34 22.96
C GLY A 98 -9.45 10.98 23.80
N THR A 99 -9.42 10.79 25.13
CA THR A 99 -10.41 11.40 26.04
C THR A 99 -10.27 12.92 26.10
N ILE A 100 -9.03 13.43 26.19
CA ILE A 100 -8.73 14.86 26.18
C ILE A 100 -9.19 15.49 24.86
N ALA A 101 -8.91 14.84 23.72
CA ALA A 101 -9.37 15.29 22.40
C ALA A 101 -10.90 15.36 22.31
N ALA A 102 -11.61 14.35 22.84
CA ALA A 102 -13.07 14.38 22.92
C ALA A 102 -13.56 15.51 23.83
N GLY A 103 -12.91 15.76 24.97
CA GLY A 103 -13.20 16.90 25.84
C GLY A 103 -13.02 18.25 25.14
N MET A 104 -11.92 18.42 24.40
CA MET A 104 -11.68 19.63 23.60
C MET A 104 -12.76 19.81 22.51
N MET A 105 -13.17 18.73 21.84
CA MET A 105 -14.23 18.79 20.83
C MET A 105 -15.55 19.28 21.45
N LYS A 106 -15.91 18.79 22.64
CA LYS A 106 -17.09 19.23 23.37
C LYS A 106 -17.04 20.71 23.73
N MET A 107 -15.93 21.18 24.31
CA MET A 107 -15.75 22.59 24.65
C MET A 107 -15.80 23.50 23.40
N GLY A 108 -15.21 23.06 22.28
CA GLY A 108 -15.30 23.78 21.01
C GLY A 108 -16.72 23.83 20.45
N ALA A 109 -17.47 22.74 20.60
CA ALA A 109 -18.86 22.63 20.18
C ALA A 109 -19.79 23.52 21.00
N GLU A 110 -19.65 23.49 22.33
CA GLU A 110 -20.39 24.36 23.25
C GLU A 110 -20.11 25.85 23.00
N ALA A 111 -18.92 26.17 22.46
CA ALA A 111 -18.54 27.51 22.05
C ALA A 111 -18.92 27.85 20.58
N ASN A 112 -19.66 27.00 19.87
CA ASN A 112 -20.08 27.19 18.47
C ASN A 112 -18.91 27.52 17.51
N ARG A 113 -17.75 26.87 17.69
CA ARG A 113 -16.60 27.05 16.79
C ARG A 113 -16.63 26.03 15.65
N ASN A 114 -16.11 26.37 14.48
CA ASN A 114 -15.77 25.31 13.51
C ASN A 114 -14.70 24.38 14.11
N ILE A 115 -14.75 23.10 13.77
CA ILE A 115 -13.86 22.07 14.32
C ILE A 115 -13.20 21.30 13.18
N ILE A 116 -11.90 21.06 13.30
CA ILE A 116 -11.17 20.06 12.53
C ILE A 116 -10.69 19.01 13.52
N TYR A 117 -11.23 17.79 13.45
CA TYR A 117 -10.79 16.67 14.27
C TYR A 117 -9.84 15.79 13.44
N ASP A 118 -8.53 15.94 13.66
CA ASP A 118 -7.49 15.16 12.97
C ASP A 118 -7.35 13.77 13.62
N GLY A 119 -8.01 12.79 13.01
CA GLY A 119 -7.99 11.40 13.45
C GLY A 119 -7.76 10.43 12.29
N THR A 120 -7.45 9.18 12.62
CA THR A 120 -7.43 8.08 11.63
C THR A 120 -8.83 7.66 11.21
N LEU A 121 -9.84 7.98 12.03
CA LEU A 121 -11.23 7.53 11.90
C LEU A 121 -11.36 5.99 11.82
N SER A 122 -10.48 5.27 12.52
CA SER A 122 -10.41 3.80 12.44
C SER A 122 -11.24 3.07 13.49
N ASN A 123 -11.71 3.76 14.54
CA ASN A 123 -12.56 3.16 15.57
C ASN A 123 -14.01 3.62 15.38
N THR A 124 -14.85 2.69 14.91
CA THR A 124 -16.25 2.97 14.59
C THR A 124 -17.07 3.43 15.80
N PHE A 125 -16.81 2.89 17.00
CA PHE A 125 -17.55 3.28 18.21
C PHE A 125 -17.32 4.75 18.56
N TYR A 126 -16.06 5.18 18.66
CA TYR A 126 -15.74 6.57 18.99
C TYR A 126 -16.14 7.54 17.87
N ALA A 127 -16.00 7.13 16.61
CA ALA A 127 -16.40 7.96 15.48
C ALA A 127 -17.92 8.24 15.50
N LYS A 128 -18.75 7.22 15.78
CA LYS A 128 -20.20 7.39 15.95
C LYS A 128 -20.53 8.31 17.11
N GLN A 129 -19.91 8.08 18.27
CA GLN A 129 -20.14 8.90 19.47
C GLN A 129 -19.82 10.39 19.22
N ASN A 130 -18.69 10.68 18.58
CA ASN A 130 -18.30 12.05 18.25
C ASN A 130 -19.27 12.67 17.24
N SER A 131 -19.66 11.93 16.20
CA SER A 131 -20.61 12.40 15.19
C SER A 131 -21.98 12.72 15.78
N ASP A 132 -22.50 11.81 16.61
CA ASP A 132 -23.80 11.98 17.27
C ASP A 132 -23.79 13.20 18.20
N TYR A 133 -22.70 13.40 18.96
CA TYR A 133 -22.55 14.56 19.82
C TYR A 133 -22.52 15.88 19.02
N LEU A 134 -21.75 15.93 17.93
CA LEU A 134 -21.67 17.13 17.09
C LEU A 134 -23.03 17.46 16.45
N ARG A 135 -23.73 16.47 15.91
CA ARG A 135 -25.07 16.67 15.33
C ARG A 135 -26.10 17.11 16.36
N ALA A 136 -26.05 16.57 17.57
CA ALA A 136 -26.91 17.00 18.67
C ALA A 136 -26.67 18.48 19.06
N ASN A 137 -25.49 19.03 18.73
CA ASN A 137 -25.15 20.45 18.87
C ASN A 137 -25.32 21.23 17.56
N SER A 138 -26.16 20.76 16.63
CA SER A 138 -26.51 21.42 15.36
C SER A 138 -25.34 21.65 14.40
N TYR A 139 -24.26 20.85 14.51
CA TYR A 139 -23.15 20.91 13.56
C TYR A 139 -23.51 20.22 12.25
N ARG A 140 -23.04 20.81 11.15
CA ARG A 140 -22.83 20.07 9.90
C ARG A 140 -21.53 19.29 10.00
N VAL A 141 -21.60 17.97 9.92
CA VAL A 141 -20.46 17.06 10.10
C VAL A 141 -20.03 16.48 8.77
N GLU A 142 -18.78 16.70 8.38
CA GLU A 142 -18.20 16.19 7.13
C GLU A 142 -17.01 15.28 7.40
N ILE A 143 -16.85 14.23 6.59
CA ILE A 143 -15.64 13.40 6.57
C ILE A 143 -14.78 13.82 5.38
N HIS A 144 -13.52 14.14 5.63
CA HIS A 144 -12.54 14.37 4.58
C HIS A 144 -11.41 13.35 4.72
N GLY A 145 -11.41 12.35 3.83
CA GLY A 145 -10.56 11.17 3.92
C GLY A 145 -9.49 11.06 2.84
N MET A 146 -8.33 10.51 3.19
CA MET A 146 -7.33 10.07 2.21
C MET A 146 -7.66 8.65 1.73
N ALA A 147 -7.78 8.46 0.41
CA ALA A 147 -7.83 7.18 -0.28
C ALA A 147 -6.45 6.92 -0.90
N VAL A 148 -5.59 6.22 -0.15
CA VAL A 148 -4.18 6.00 -0.50
C VAL A 148 -3.82 4.54 -0.32
N ASP A 149 -2.96 4.04 -1.20
CA ASP A 149 -2.37 2.71 -1.13
C ASP A 149 -1.84 2.41 0.30
N PRO A 150 -2.32 1.32 0.95
CA PRO A 150 -1.83 0.86 2.24
C PRO A 150 -0.31 0.69 2.27
N ASP A 151 0.31 0.15 1.22
CA ASP A 151 1.77 -0.05 1.19
C ASP A 151 2.52 1.28 1.10
N LEU A 152 2.05 2.22 0.27
CA LEU A 152 2.63 3.56 0.20
C LEU A 152 2.54 4.29 1.55
N SER A 153 1.37 4.27 2.18
CA SER A 153 1.18 4.92 3.48
C SER A 153 2.05 4.27 4.57
N HIS A 154 2.20 2.95 4.55
CA HIS A 154 3.10 2.21 5.45
C HIS A 154 4.56 2.61 5.20
N ALA A 155 5.03 2.59 3.95
CA ALA A 155 6.36 3.04 3.57
C ALA A 155 6.66 4.46 4.06
N ARG A 156 5.69 5.38 3.93
CA ARG A 156 5.81 6.76 4.41
C ARG A 156 5.96 6.85 5.93
N THR A 157 5.33 5.97 6.71
CA THR A 157 5.54 5.94 8.17
C THR A 157 6.98 5.57 8.52
N TYR A 158 7.57 4.58 7.85
CA TYR A 158 8.98 4.20 8.04
C TYR A 158 9.90 5.30 7.53
N SER A 159 9.72 5.78 6.30
CA SER A 159 10.56 6.85 5.76
C SER A 159 10.55 8.11 6.62
N ARG A 160 9.40 8.47 7.22
CA ARG A 160 9.32 9.58 8.18
C ARG A 160 10.08 9.28 9.46
N ARG A 161 9.84 8.11 10.07
CA ARG A 161 10.57 7.66 11.27
C ARG A 161 12.08 7.77 11.07
N GLU A 162 12.59 7.24 9.96
CA GLU A 162 14.02 7.23 9.67
C GLU A 162 14.59 8.64 9.41
N ALA A 163 13.81 9.52 8.75
CA ALA A 163 14.21 10.91 8.57
C ALA A 163 14.24 11.70 9.89
N GLU A 164 13.27 11.44 10.78
CA GLU A 164 13.26 12.02 12.13
C GLU A 164 14.44 11.53 12.96
N ILE A 165 14.74 10.22 12.96
CA ILE A 165 15.92 9.65 13.63
C ILE A 165 17.20 10.35 13.13
N ALA A 166 17.36 10.48 11.81
CA ALA A 166 18.56 11.05 11.20
C ALA A 166 18.73 12.55 11.50
N SER A 167 17.64 13.29 11.70
CA SER A 167 17.66 14.74 11.96
C SER A 167 17.57 15.11 13.44
N SER A 168 17.21 14.16 14.30
CA SER A 168 17.01 14.38 15.73
C SER A 168 18.34 14.29 16.49
N PRO A 169 18.70 15.30 17.32
CA PRO A 169 19.88 15.23 18.19
C PRO A 169 19.86 14.05 19.17
N THR A 170 18.67 13.54 19.50
CA THR A 170 18.49 12.37 20.39
C THR A 170 18.43 11.05 19.64
N GLY A 171 18.45 11.07 18.30
CA GLY A 171 18.23 9.89 17.46
C GLY A 171 16.78 9.38 17.48
N PHE A 172 15.82 10.20 17.94
CA PHE A 172 14.41 9.82 17.99
C PHE A 172 13.70 9.97 16.64
N GLY A 173 12.88 8.98 16.28
CA GLY A 173 11.85 9.15 15.27
C GLY A 173 10.60 8.34 15.59
N ARG A 174 9.46 8.91 15.23
CA ARG A 174 8.15 8.38 15.57
C ARG A 174 7.79 7.17 14.72
N GLY A 175 7.85 6.00 15.35
CA GLY A 175 7.38 4.75 14.77
C GLY A 175 5.86 4.60 14.79
N VAL A 176 5.35 3.83 13.83
CA VAL A 176 3.97 3.31 13.83
C VAL A 176 4.08 1.80 13.74
N GLY A 177 3.48 1.07 14.68
CA GLY A 177 3.49 -0.39 14.64
C GLY A 177 2.66 -0.91 13.45
N ASP A 178 3.12 -1.99 12.81
CA ASP A 178 2.46 -2.48 11.58
C ASP A 178 1.02 -2.92 11.83
N LYS A 179 0.76 -3.62 12.95
CA LYS A 179 -0.60 -3.99 13.34
C LYS A 179 -1.49 -2.77 13.51
N PHE A 180 -0.99 -1.71 14.13
CA PHE A 180 -1.75 -0.48 14.31
C PHE A 180 -2.06 0.19 12.96
N HIS A 181 -1.12 0.16 12.01
CA HIS A 181 -1.35 0.64 10.64
C HIS A 181 -2.43 -0.20 9.93
N ASP A 182 -2.35 -1.53 9.99
CA ASP A 182 -3.32 -2.43 9.36
C ASP A 182 -4.72 -2.33 9.97
N ASP A 183 -4.81 -2.22 11.29
CA ASP A 183 -6.06 -1.96 12.02
C ASP A 183 -6.63 -0.59 11.60
N ALA A 184 -5.78 0.40 11.34
CA ALA A 184 -6.23 1.70 10.84
C ALA A 184 -6.77 1.63 9.40
N VAL A 185 -6.13 0.86 8.52
CA VAL A 185 -6.57 0.64 7.13
C VAL A 185 -7.95 -0.03 7.08
N SER A 186 -8.11 -1.13 7.81
CA SER A 186 -9.36 -1.90 7.84
C SER A 186 -10.46 -1.18 8.63
N GLY A 187 -10.12 -0.60 9.78
CA GLY A 187 -11.04 0.14 10.62
C GLY A 187 -11.60 1.40 9.95
N LEU A 188 -10.81 2.08 9.12
CA LEU A 188 -11.27 3.24 8.34
C LEU A 188 -12.40 2.87 7.38
N VAL A 189 -12.24 1.78 6.63
CA VAL A 189 -13.26 1.28 5.69
C VAL A 189 -14.57 0.96 6.43
N SER A 190 -14.47 0.22 7.53
CA SER A 190 -15.63 -0.15 8.34
C SER A 190 -16.34 1.07 8.94
N THR A 191 -15.56 2.07 9.39
CA THR A 191 -16.11 3.28 10.01
C THR A 191 -16.80 4.17 8.99
N ILE A 192 -16.20 4.39 7.80
CA ILE A 192 -16.86 5.14 6.72
C ILE A 192 -18.18 4.47 6.34
N LYS A 193 -18.19 3.14 6.17
CA LYS A 193 -19.42 2.39 5.87
C LYS A 193 -20.50 2.66 6.93
N ALA A 194 -20.17 2.47 8.20
CA ALA A 194 -21.14 2.60 9.28
C ALA A 194 -21.69 4.03 9.41
N LEU A 195 -20.83 5.06 9.31
CA LEU A 195 -21.28 6.45 9.38
C LEU A 195 -22.14 6.86 8.18
N GLN A 196 -21.82 6.34 6.99
CA GLN A 196 -22.59 6.59 5.78
C GLN A 196 -23.95 5.90 5.85
N ASP A 197 -23.98 4.59 6.09
CA ASP A 197 -25.21 3.77 6.13
C ASP A 197 -26.20 4.26 7.20
N GLU A 198 -25.70 4.74 8.34
CA GLU A 198 -26.52 5.22 9.45
C GLU A 198 -26.86 6.72 9.35
N GLY A 199 -26.43 7.42 8.29
CA GLY A 199 -26.70 8.85 8.12
C GLY A 199 -26.14 9.73 9.23
N LYS A 200 -25.02 9.31 9.84
CA LYS A 200 -24.41 10.00 11.00
C LYS A 200 -23.55 11.18 10.62
N VAL A 201 -23.31 11.42 9.32
CA VAL A 201 -22.56 12.55 8.78
C VAL A 201 -23.31 13.12 7.58
N ASP A 202 -23.04 14.38 7.25
CA ASP A 202 -23.71 15.12 6.17
C ASP A 202 -22.98 15.00 4.84
N ALA A 203 -21.66 14.84 4.83
CA ALA A 203 -20.89 14.63 3.61
C ALA A 203 -19.64 13.79 3.84
N ILE A 204 -19.19 13.11 2.79
CA ILE A 204 -17.94 12.35 2.77
C ILE A 204 -17.20 12.70 1.48
N VAL A 205 -15.93 13.06 1.59
CA VAL A 205 -15.06 13.37 0.44
C VAL A 205 -13.75 12.59 0.59
N LEU A 206 -13.37 11.87 -0.45
CA LEU A 206 -12.13 11.10 -0.53
C LEU A 206 -11.14 11.73 -1.50
N TYR A 207 -9.89 11.85 -1.08
CA TYR A 207 -8.78 12.45 -1.83
C TYR A 207 -7.68 11.43 -2.10
N ASP A 208 -7.12 11.42 -3.31
CA ASP A 208 -5.95 10.60 -3.61
C ASP A 208 -4.65 11.19 -3.03
N ARG A 209 -3.53 10.49 -3.22
CA ARG A 209 -2.20 10.92 -2.77
C ARG A 209 -1.71 12.27 -3.34
N THR A 210 -2.35 12.77 -4.39
CA THR A 210 -2.05 14.07 -5.03
C THR A 210 -3.00 15.19 -4.58
N GLY A 211 -3.97 14.87 -3.71
CA GLY A 211 -4.98 15.81 -3.24
C GLY A 211 -6.17 15.98 -4.19
N ARG A 212 -6.30 15.14 -5.22
CA ARG A 212 -7.45 15.18 -6.13
C ARG A 212 -8.61 14.41 -5.51
N LYS A 213 -9.83 14.94 -5.64
CA LYS A 213 -11.05 14.24 -5.21
C LYS A 213 -11.27 13.00 -6.09
N VAL A 214 -11.39 11.84 -5.46
CA VAL A 214 -11.69 10.55 -6.13
C VAL A 214 -13.10 10.03 -5.86
N GLY A 215 -13.72 10.53 -4.79
CA GLY A 215 -15.11 10.22 -4.47
C GLY A 215 -15.69 11.29 -3.56
N SER A 216 -16.99 11.54 -3.71
CA SER A 216 -17.75 12.34 -2.77
C SER A 216 -19.21 11.89 -2.75
N ALA A 217 -19.85 11.98 -1.59
CA ALA A 217 -21.28 11.80 -1.42
C ALA A 217 -21.77 12.75 -0.31
N GLN A 218 -22.97 13.29 -0.49
CA GLN A 218 -23.63 14.16 0.47
C GLN A 218 -25.01 13.61 0.83
N LEU A 219 -25.44 13.78 2.07
CA LEU A 219 -26.76 13.41 2.53
C LEU A 219 -27.72 14.58 2.26
N GLU A 220 -28.68 14.37 1.36
CA GLU A 220 -29.71 15.33 0.96
C GLU A 220 -31.08 14.69 1.17
N GLU A 221 -31.94 15.32 1.97
CA GLU A 221 -33.30 14.85 2.25
C GLU A 221 -33.37 13.35 2.66
N GLY A 222 -32.37 12.90 3.44
CA GLY A 222 -32.26 11.52 3.91
C GLY A 222 -31.74 10.52 2.88
N ARG A 223 -31.24 10.98 1.73
CA ARG A 223 -30.66 10.15 0.67
C ARG A 223 -29.24 10.59 0.34
N TRP A 224 -28.36 9.63 0.04
CA TRP A 224 -27.02 9.93 -0.41
C TRP A 224 -27.03 10.31 -1.89
N VAL A 225 -26.38 11.44 -2.21
CA VAL A 225 -26.23 11.97 -3.56
C VAL A 225 -24.73 12.17 -3.86
N PRO A 226 -24.17 11.49 -4.88
CA PRO A 226 -24.76 10.31 -5.56
C PRO A 226 -24.95 9.13 -4.59
N ASP A 227 -25.85 8.21 -4.94
CA ASP A 227 -26.02 6.95 -4.21
C ASP A 227 -24.80 6.05 -4.47
N LYS A 228 -23.79 6.21 -3.62
CA LYS A 228 -22.46 5.64 -3.81
C LYS A 228 -21.82 5.29 -2.49
N SER A 229 -21.38 4.03 -2.34
CA SER A 229 -20.64 3.62 -1.15
C SER A 229 -19.21 4.17 -1.18
N MET A 230 -18.91 5.09 -0.25
CA MET A 230 -17.56 5.64 -0.10
C MET A 230 -16.59 4.61 0.48
N ALA A 231 -17.09 3.64 1.25
CA ALA A 231 -16.29 2.53 1.76
C ALA A 231 -15.81 1.63 0.61
N ASP A 232 -16.64 1.38 -0.41
CA ASP A 232 -16.24 0.56 -1.55
C ASP A 232 -15.25 1.28 -2.48
N GLU A 233 -15.38 2.60 -2.66
CA GLU A 233 -14.37 3.41 -3.34
C GLU A 233 -13.02 3.34 -2.62
N LEU A 234 -13.02 3.43 -1.29
CA LEU A 234 -11.80 3.29 -0.50
C LEU A 234 -11.20 1.89 -0.61
N LYS A 235 -12.03 0.82 -0.50
CA LYS A 235 -11.57 -0.57 -0.70
C LYS A 235 -10.96 -0.76 -2.09
N LYS A 236 -11.55 -0.19 -3.13
CA LYS A 236 -11.04 -0.28 -4.50
C LYS A 236 -9.61 0.28 -4.58
N VAL A 237 -9.36 1.44 -3.99
CA VAL A 237 -8.02 2.03 -3.94
C VAL A 237 -7.06 1.17 -3.12
N HIS A 238 -7.51 0.63 -1.97
CA HIS A 238 -6.68 -0.23 -1.12
C HIS A 238 -6.31 -1.56 -1.77
N SER A 239 -7.24 -2.18 -2.50
CA SER A 239 -7.04 -3.48 -3.14
C SER A 239 -6.37 -3.38 -4.51
N PHE A 240 -6.60 -2.29 -5.23
CA PHE A 240 -6.07 -2.06 -6.57
C PHE A 240 -5.41 -0.68 -6.72
N PRO A 241 -4.28 -0.44 -6.01
CA PRO A 241 -3.51 0.79 -6.18
C PRO A 241 -3.09 1.01 -7.64
N ASP A 242 -3.10 2.27 -8.09
CA ASP A 242 -2.57 2.67 -9.39
C ASP A 242 -1.04 2.48 -9.46
N GLN A 243 -0.50 2.40 -10.67
CA GLN A 243 0.92 2.17 -10.87
C GLN A 243 1.80 3.28 -10.28
N GLY A 244 1.34 4.54 -10.31
CA GLY A 244 2.08 5.65 -9.71
C GLY A 244 2.18 5.53 -8.19
N SER A 245 1.15 5.01 -7.52
CA SER A 245 1.19 4.72 -6.09
C SER A 245 2.17 3.59 -5.75
N ARG A 246 2.20 2.53 -6.56
CA ARG A 246 3.15 1.40 -6.40
C ARG A 246 4.60 1.84 -6.61
N ASP A 247 4.85 2.63 -7.65
CA ASP A 247 6.17 3.18 -7.96
C ASP A 247 6.66 4.11 -6.84
N GLU A 248 5.77 4.91 -6.27
CA GLU A 248 6.08 5.77 -5.12
C GLU A 248 6.33 4.94 -3.85
N ALA A 249 5.56 3.87 -3.62
CA ALA A 249 5.77 2.97 -2.48
C ALA A 249 7.16 2.34 -2.53
N ALA A 250 7.57 1.79 -3.69
CA ALA A 250 8.90 1.22 -3.88
C ALA A 250 10.02 2.25 -3.63
N LYS A 251 9.89 3.47 -4.18
CA LYS A 251 10.86 4.57 -3.93
C LYS A 251 10.92 4.97 -2.45
N THR A 252 9.78 4.98 -1.78
CA THR A 252 9.70 5.37 -0.37
C THR A 252 10.31 4.30 0.54
N TRP A 253 10.09 3.02 0.23
CA TRP A 253 10.77 1.90 0.90
C TRP A 253 12.28 1.92 0.65
N ASP A 254 12.72 2.22 -0.58
CA ASP A 254 14.14 2.39 -0.91
C ASP A 254 14.79 3.48 -0.05
N LYS A 255 14.11 4.61 0.12
CA LYS A 255 14.57 5.70 0.98
C LYS A 255 14.66 5.26 2.45
N ALA A 256 13.63 4.58 2.96
CA ALA A 256 13.64 4.10 4.34
C ALA A 256 14.79 3.10 4.59
N ALA A 257 14.94 2.10 3.73
CA ALA A 257 16.03 1.12 3.82
C ALA A 257 17.42 1.80 3.76
N THR A 258 17.62 2.75 2.85
CA THR A 258 18.88 3.50 2.73
C THR A 258 19.23 4.24 4.02
N LEU A 259 18.25 4.93 4.62
CA LEU A 259 18.47 5.64 5.89
C LEU A 259 18.79 4.67 7.04
N MET A 260 18.15 3.50 7.06
CA MET A 260 18.43 2.44 8.04
C MET A 260 19.84 1.87 7.89
N ASP A 261 20.32 1.64 6.67
CA ASP A 261 21.68 1.19 6.41
C ASP A 261 22.72 2.24 6.85
N VAL A 262 22.50 3.51 6.51
CA VAL A 262 23.39 4.62 6.88
C VAL A 262 23.57 4.71 8.40
N ARG A 263 22.49 4.54 9.17
CA ARG A 263 22.57 4.58 10.65
C ARG A 263 22.94 3.24 11.29
N ASN A 264 23.26 2.22 10.50
CA ASN A 264 23.50 0.84 10.97
C ASN A 264 22.38 0.33 11.90
N ALA A 265 21.13 0.41 11.42
CA ALA A 265 19.96 -0.04 12.15
C ALA A 265 20.06 -1.53 12.53
N ASP A 266 19.27 -1.90 13.54
CA ASP A 266 19.14 -3.28 14.01
C ASP A 266 18.95 -4.27 12.83
N PRO A 267 19.71 -5.39 12.78
CA PRO A 267 19.65 -6.33 11.66
C PRO A 267 18.27 -6.94 11.41
N ASP A 268 17.46 -7.17 12.46
CA ASP A 268 16.13 -7.76 12.29
C ASP A 268 15.13 -6.71 11.76
N ASP A 269 15.21 -5.45 12.23
CA ASP A 269 14.42 -4.35 11.65
C ASP A 269 14.81 -4.09 10.19
N ARG A 270 16.10 -4.18 9.83
CA ARG A 270 16.56 -4.07 8.44
C ARG A 270 16.03 -5.21 7.57
N ARG A 271 16.13 -6.45 8.02
CA ARG A 271 15.61 -7.63 7.27
C ARG A 271 14.11 -7.48 6.98
N LYS A 272 13.37 -7.00 7.98
CA LYS A 272 11.94 -6.71 7.85
C LYS A 272 11.66 -5.62 6.81
N VAL A 273 12.37 -4.49 6.86
CA VAL A 273 12.18 -3.40 5.90
C VAL A 273 12.62 -3.78 4.49
N GLU A 274 13.68 -4.58 4.35
CA GLU A 274 14.06 -5.17 3.06
C GLU A 274 12.98 -6.07 2.47
N ALA A 275 12.29 -6.87 3.30
CA ALA A 275 11.17 -7.69 2.82
C ALA A 275 10.01 -6.83 2.27
N PHE A 276 9.67 -5.70 2.94
CA PHE A 276 8.68 -4.75 2.42
C PHE A 276 9.16 -4.08 1.12
N ARG A 277 10.43 -3.70 1.08
CA ARG A 277 11.07 -3.09 -0.10
C ARG A 277 11.02 -4.04 -1.31
N ASP A 278 11.38 -5.30 -1.15
CA ASP A 278 11.36 -6.32 -2.21
C ASP A 278 9.93 -6.55 -2.72
N ALA A 279 8.98 -6.68 -1.79
CA ALA A 279 7.55 -6.79 -2.10
C ALA A 279 7.02 -5.58 -2.89
N ALA A 280 7.40 -4.36 -2.52
CA ALA A 280 6.98 -3.15 -3.22
C ALA A 280 7.60 -3.05 -4.62
N ARG A 281 8.89 -3.36 -4.76
CA ARG A 281 9.61 -3.40 -6.04
C ARG A 281 9.00 -4.40 -7.02
N ALA A 282 8.54 -5.54 -6.53
CA ALA A 282 7.86 -6.55 -7.36
C ALA A 282 6.54 -6.05 -8.00
N LEU A 283 5.92 -5.02 -7.42
CA LEU A 283 4.68 -4.41 -7.95
C LEU A 283 4.94 -3.10 -8.71
N ALA A 284 6.14 -2.54 -8.61
CA ALA A 284 6.52 -1.31 -9.28
C ALA A 284 6.89 -1.55 -10.75
N THR A 285 6.91 -0.47 -11.53
CA THR A 285 7.45 -0.45 -12.87
C THR A 285 8.93 -0.81 -12.79
N PRO A 286 9.42 -1.84 -13.51
CA PRO A 286 10.83 -2.19 -13.48
C PRO A 286 11.68 -0.99 -13.90
N ALA A 287 12.68 -0.63 -13.11
CA ALA A 287 13.63 0.40 -13.55
C ALA A 287 14.39 -0.10 -14.80
N PRO A 288 14.71 0.78 -15.76
CA PRO A 288 15.57 0.42 -16.89
C PRO A 288 16.87 -0.21 -16.38
N GLY A 289 17.18 -1.44 -16.79
CA GLY A 289 18.39 -2.16 -16.38
C GLY A 289 18.32 -2.92 -15.04
N GLN A 290 17.17 -2.98 -14.36
CA GLN A 290 16.99 -3.75 -13.12
C GLN A 290 16.41 -5.17 -13.32
N GLN A 291 16.06 -5.57 -14.54
CA GLN A 291 15.91 -7.00 -14.78
C GLN A 291 17.31 -7.60 -14.61
N PRO A 292 17.52 -8.53 -13.67
CA PRO A 292 18.77 -9.25 -13.64
C PRO A 292 18.87 -9.98 -14.98
N ASP A 293 19.71 -9.44 -15.88
CA ASP A 293 20.39 -10.23 -16.90
C ASP A 293 21.30 -11.19 -16.14
N SER A 294 20.66 -12.20 -15.59
CA SER A 294 21.30 -13.33 -14.97
C SER A 294 21.35 -14.37 -16.08
N ASP A 295 22.57 -14.67 -16.52
CA ASP A 295 22.81 -15.76 -17.47
C ASP A 295 22.30 -17.10 -16.93
N LYS A 296 22.11 -17.20 -15.61
CA LYS A 296 21.74 -18.40 -14.87
C LYS A 296 20.22 -18.58 -14.77
N LEU A 297 19.80 -19.84 -14.68
CA LEU A 297 18.42 -20.19 -14.37
C LEU A 297 18.09 -19.82 -12.93
N ALA A 298 16.85 -19.38 -12.70
CA ALA A 298 16.35 -19.16 -11.34
C ALA A 298 16.25 -20.49 -10.58
N THR A 299 16.65 -20.52 -9.32
CA THR A 299 16.49 -21.69 -8.46
C THR A 299 15.25 -21.54 -7.59
N LEU A 300 14.36 -22.52 -7.63
CA LEU A 300 13.25 -22.63 -6.67
C LEU A 300 13.72 -23.40 -5.44
N ARG A 301 13.46 -22.86 -4.24
CA ARG A 301 13.69 -23.59 -3.00
C ARG A 301 12.58 -24.64 -2.81
N VAL A 302 12.93 -25.92 -2.96
CA VAL A 302 11.99 -27.02 -2.71
C VAL A 302 12.02 -27.32 -1.21
N THR A 303 11.01 -26.87 -0.47
CA THR A 303 10.89 -27.10 0.98
C THR A 303 10.11 -28.38 1.29
N GLU A 304 9.03 -28.65 0.55
CA GLU A 304 8.25 -29.90 0.62
C GLU A 304 7.66 -30.18 -0.77
N GLN A 305 7.78 -31.41 -1.29
CA GLN A 305 6.99 -31.82 -2.45
C GLN A 305 5.61 -32.25 -1.94
N PRO A 306 4.50 -31.70 -2.43
CA PRO A 306 3.18 -32.09 -1.99
C PRO A 306 2.96 -33.58 -2.25
N ALA A 307 2.50 -34.26 -1.22
CA ALA A 307 2.07 -35.64 -1.31
C ALA A 307 0.78 -35.69 -2.15
N GLY A 308 0.77 -36.44 -3.24
CA GLY A 308 -0.41 -36.58 -4.07
C GLY A 308 -0.19 -37.32 -5.39
N PRO A 309 -1.27 -37.65 -6.10
CA PRO A 309 -1.18 -38.27 -7.42
C PRO A 309 -0.51 -37.31 -8.41
N ARG A 310 0.57 -37.76 -9.04
CA ARG A 310 1.28 -36.99 -10.08
C ARG A 310 0.47 -37.06 -11.37
N SER A 311 0.12 -35.90 -11.90
CA SER A 311 -0.48 -35.76 -13.23
C SER A 311 0.63 -35.67 -14.27
N VAL A 312 0.44 -36.35 -15.40
CA VAL A 312 1.33 -36.24 -16.56
C VAL A 312 0.82 -35.09 -17.44
N LEU A 313 1.66 -34.07 -17.63
CA LEU A 313 1.34 -32.88 -18.39
C LEU A 313 2.27 -32.75 -19.59
N SER A 314 1.74 -32.35 -20.75
CA SER A 314 2.58 -31.94 -21.87
C SER A 314 3.21 -30.56 -21.60
N PRO A 315 4.36 -30.21 -22.23
CA PRO A 315 4.96 -28.89 -22.09
C PRO A 315 4.00 -27.74 -22.42
N ALA A 316 3.17 -27.91 -23.46
CA ALA A 316 2.14 -26.94 -23.83
C ALA A 316 1.12 -26.73 -22.70
N LYS A 317 0.71 -27.80 -22.01
CA LYS A 317 -0.21 -27.68 -20.88
C LYS A 317 0.44 -27.02 -19.67
N VAL A 318 1.72 -27.29 -19.42
CA VAL A 318 2.50 -26.61 -18.38
C VAL A 318 2.57 -25.11 -18.66
N GLN A 319 2.84 -24.70 -19.89
CA GLN A 319 2.86 -23.29 -20.29
C GLN A 319 1.49 -22.62 -20.09
N GLU A 320 0.40 -23.28 -20.50
CA GLU A 320 -0.97 -22.77 -20.32
C GLU A 320 -1.31 -22.53 -18.84
N GLU A 321 -0.98 -23.49 -17.96
CA GLU A 321 -1.19 -23.35 -16.52
C GLU A 321 -0.33 -22.20 -15.95
N LEU A 322 0.93 -22.08 -16.36
CA LEU A 322 1.77 -20.98 -15.91
C LEU A 322 1.24 -19.62 -16.38
N ASP A 323 0.82 -19.47 -17.63
CA ASP A 323 0.28 -18.21 -18.14
C ASP A 323 -0.97 -17.78 -17.37
N LYS A 324 -1.80 -18.75 -16.96
CA LYS A 324 -3.00 -18.51 -16.17
C LYS A 324 -2.70 -18.15 -14.71
N TYR A 325 -1.80 -18.87 -14.04
CA TYR A 325 -1.64 -18.76 -12.58
C TYR A 325 -0.46 -17.88 -12.15
N LEU A 326 0.57 -17.68 -12.97
CA LEU A 326 1.76 -16.92 -12.62
C LEU A 326 1.48 -15.47 -12.20
N PRO A 327 0.58 -14.70 -12.86
CA PRO A 327 0.25 -13.36 -12.40
C PRO A 327 -0.35 -13.34 -10.98
N HIS A 328 -1.21 -14.31 -10.66
CA HIS A 328 -1.83 -14.44 -9.35
C HIS A 328 -0.83 -14.94 -8.30
N ALA A 329 0.03 -15.90 -8.65
CA ALA A 329 1.10 -16.41 -7.79
C ALA A 329 2.07 -15.29 -7.36
N ARG A 330 2.38 -14.34 -8.25
CA ARG A 330 3.21 -13.18 -7.91
C ARG A 330 2.56 -12.29 -6.86
N LEU A 331 1.27 -11.99 -7.01
CA LEU A 331 0.52 -11.20 -6.02
C LEU A 331 0.45 -11.91 -4.67
N GLU A 332 0.23 -13.23 -4.69
CA GLU A 332 0.21 -14.06 -3.49
C GLU A 332 1.59 -14.12 -2.81
N ALA A 333 2.68 -14.27 -3.57
CA ALA A 333 4.05 -14.25 -3.04
C ALA A 333 4.42 -12.88 -2.44
N VAL A 334 4.00 -11.78 -3.06
CA VAL A 334 4.15 -10.43 -2.48
C VAL A 334 3.39 -10.32 -1.15
N ALA A 335 2.15 -10.80 -1.09
CA ALA A 335 1.36 -10.81 0.14
C ALA A 335 1.98 -11.68 1.22
N ALA A 336 2.49 -12.86 0.86
CA ALA A 336 3.18 -13.77 1.78
C ALA A 336 4.46 -13.15 2.36
N LEU A 337 5.29 -12.51 1.52
CA LEU A 337 6.51 -11.83 1.98
C LEU A 337 6.20 -10.67 2.94
N ARG A 338 5.21 -9.82 2.62
CA ARG A 338 4.76 -8.77 3.53
C ARG A 338 4.19 -9.34 4.83
N GLY A 339 3.41 -10.42 4.76
CA GLY A 339 2.83 -11.10 5.91
C GLY A 339 3.90 -11.64 6.86
N ALA A 340 4.91 -12.34 6.32
CA ALA A 340 6.04 -12.85 7.10
C ALA A 340 6.80 -11.72 7.81
N ALA A 341 7.04 -10.59 7.12
CA ALA A 341 7.71 -9.43 7.69
C ALA A 341 6.91 -8.77 8.84
N LYS A 342 5.58 -8.76 8.78
CA LYS A 342 4.70 -8.20 9.83
C LYS A 342 4.54 -9.12 11.04
N ALA A 343 4.48 -10.43 10.81
CA ALA A 343 4.20 -11.42 11.86
C ALA A 343 5.37 -11.70 12.79
N GLY A 344 6.52 -11.03 12.61
CA GLY A 344 7.75 -11.36 13.32
C GLY A 344 8.21 -12.79 13.02
N ALA A 345 7.97 -13.26 11.79
CA ALA A 345 8.36 -14.60 11.36
C ALA A 345 9.89 -14.78 11.45
N SER A 346 10.35 -16.04 11.48
CA SER A 346 11.78 -16.31 11.58
C SER A 346 12.53 -15.76 10.37
N ALA A 347 13.82 -15.49 10.53
CA ALA A 347 14.69 -15.09 9.42
C ALA A 347 14.60 -16.06 8.23
N SER A 348 14.46 -17.36 8.52
CA SER A 348 14.33 -18.41 7.50
C SER A 348 13.02 -18.32 6.72
N ASP A 349 11.91 -17.96 7.37
CA ASP A 349 10.59 -17.87 6.73
C ASP A 349 10.52 -16.65 5.81
N ILE A 350 11.07 -15.51 6.25
CA ILE A 350 11.20 -14.31 5.42
C ILE A 350 12.05 -14.61 4.19
N GLU A 351 13.19 -15.30 4.37
CA GLU A 351 14.07 -15.66 3.26
C GLU A 351 13.41 -16.68 2.31
N ALA A 352 12.61 -17.61 2.82
CA ALA A 352 11.84 -18.53 1.98
C ALA A 352 10.82 -17.78 1.11
N ALA A 353 10.03 -16.88 1.70
CA ALA A 353 9.07 -16.06 0.95
C ALA A 353 9.76 -15.14 -0.07
N ARG A 354 10.93 -14.59 0.28
CA ARG A 354 11.75 -13.76 -0.62
C ARG A 354 12.28 -14.60 -1.80
N SER A 355 12.76 -15.81 -1.53
CA SER A 355 13.22 -16.75 -2.56
C SER A 355 12.12 -17.12 -3.54
N ASP A 356 10.91 -17.40 -3.06
CA ASP A 356 9.74 -17.66 -3.91
C ASP A 356 9.43 -16.47 -4.81
N LEU A 357 9.34 -15.26 -4.24
CA LEU A 357 9.07 -14.04 -5.01
C LEU A 357 10.14 -13.80 -6.09
N ASN A 358 11.41 -13.99 -5.73
CA ASN A 358 12.53 -13.87 -6.66
C ASN A 358 12.44 -14.88 -7.80
N TYR A 359 12.11 -16.14 -7.52
CA TYR A 359 11.92 -17.18 -8.55
C TYR A 359 10.81 -16.79 -9.55
N LEU A 360 9.66 -16.34 -9.05
CA LEU A 360 8.49 -15.98 -9.87
C LEU A 360 8.72 -14.75 -10.75
N ASN A 361 9.54 -13.81 -10.29
CA ASN A 361 9.86 -12.57 -10.99
C ASN A 361 11.12 -12.66 -11.87
N HIS A 362 11.91 -13.72 -11.75
CA HIS A 362 13.14 -13.88 -12.50
C HIS A 362 12.90 -13.99 -14.01
N ALA A 363 13.74 -13.33 -14.82
CA ALA A 363 13.64 -13.34 -16.28
C ALA A 363 13.78 -14.77 -16.87
N LYS A 364 14.66 -15.57 -16.26
CA LYS A 364 14.85 -17.02 -16.51
C LYS A 364 14.16 -17.92 -15.46
N GLY A 365 13.01 -17.47 -14.94
CA GLY A 365 12.17 -18.17 -13.95
C GLY A 365 11.18 -19.18 -14.57
N PRO A 366 10.03 -19.49 -13.92
CA PRO A 366 9.18 -20.62 -14.29
C PRO A 366 8.68 -20.59 -15.74
N ALA A 367 8.26 -19.42 -16.26
CA ALA A 367 7.80 -19.30 -17.65
C ALA A 367 8.94 -19.51 -18.68
N TYR A 368 10.15 -19.06 -18.39
CA TYR A 368 11.31 -19.33 -19.24
C TYR A 368 11.70 -20.81 -19.18
N GLN A 369 11.71 -21.38 -17.98
CA GLN A 369 12.05 -22.77 -17.75
C GLN A 369 11.05 -23.73 -18.43
N ALA A 370 9.77 -23.37 -18.50
CA ALA A 370 8.77 -24.12 -19.27
C ALA A 370 9.09 -24.17 -20.76
N ARG A 371 9.47 -23.04 -21.37
CA ARG A 371 9.94 -23.00 -22.77
C ARG A 371 11.25 -23.78 -22.96
N LEU A 372 12.13 -23.76 -21.96
CA LEU A 372 13.38 -24.48 -21.99
C LEU A 372 13.18 -26.00 -22.06
N ILE A 373 12.27 -26.57 -21.26
CA ILE A 373 12.01 -28.02 -21.32
C ILE A 373 11.32 -28.43 -22.63
N GLU A 374 10.53 -27.55 -23.24
CA GLU A 374 9.97 -27.76 -24.58
C GLU A 374 11.10 -27.81 -25.63
N GLN A 375 12.03 -26.84 -25.58
CA GLN A 375 13.20 -26.80 -26.46
C GLN A 375 14.13 -28.02 -26.29
N LEU A 376 14.18 -28.58 -25.07
CA LEU A 376 14.94 -29.80 -24.74
C LEU A 376 14.22 -31.10 -25.16
N GLY A 377 13.04 -31.00 -25.77
CA GLY A 377 12.28 -32.14 -26.27
C GLY A 377 11.66 -33.00 -25.18
N THR A 378 11.42 -32.44 -23.99
CA THR A 378 10.64 -33.12 -22.94
C THR A 378 9.21 -33.33 -23.44
N ARG A 379 8.69 -34.57 -23.32
CA ARG A 379 7.33 -34.90 -23.77
C ARG A 379 6.29 -34.79 -22.65
N ASP A 380 6.72 -35.15 -21.45
CA ASP A 380 5.86 -35.32 -20.29
C ASP A 380 6.55 -34.72 -19.06
N VAL A 381 5.79 -33.97 -18.28
CA VAL A 381 6.20 -33.39 -16.99
C VAL A 381 5.28 -33.95 -15.92
N GLN A 382 5.87 -34.55 -14.89
CA GLN A 382 5.11 -35.09 -13.76
C GLN A 382 5.02 -34.04 -12.65
N ALA A 383 3.82 -33.50 -12.42
CA ALA A 383 3.57 -32.50 -11.38
C ALA A 383 2.33 -32.88 -10.54
N VAL A 384 2.31 -32.46 -9.28
CA VAL A 384 1.14 -32.64 -8.41
C VAL A 384 0.24 -31.43 -8.59
N ILE A 385 -0.88 -31.61 -9.32
CA ILE A 385 -1.85 -30.54 -9.57
C ILE A 385 -3.20 -30.95 -8.99
N THR A 386 -3.72 -30.13 -8.07
CA THR A 386 -5.01 -30.36 -7.42
C THR A 386 -5.91 -29.13 -7.54
N ARG A 387 -7.23 -29.32 -7.42
CA ARG A 387 -8.22 -28.23 -7.53
C ARG A 387 -8.14 -27.21 -6.39
N ASN A 388 -7.54 -27.59 -5.25
CA ASN A 388 -7.53 -26.78 -4.03
C ASN A 388 -6.23 -25.99 -3.84
N GLN A 389 -5.25 -26.18 -4.71
CA GLN A 389 -3.99 -25.44 -4.65
C GLN A 389 -4.22 -23.95 -4.85
N THR A 390 -3.51 -23.14 -4.07
CA THR A 390 -3.38 -21.73 -4.36
C THR A 390 -2.59 -21.51 -5.66
N PRO A 391 -2.75 -20.35 -6.32
CA PRO A 391 -1.90 -19.99 -7.45
C PRO A 391 -0.40 -20.13 -7.16
N LEU A 392 0.06 -19.70 -5.98
CA LEU A 392 1.47 -19.83 -5.59
C LEU A 392 1.90 -21.29 -5.47
N GLU A 393 1.14 -22.12 -4.75
CA GLU A 393 1.43 -23.54 -4.61
C GLU A 393 1.50 -24.24 -5.97
N ARG A 394 0.52 -23.96 -6.85
CA ARG A 394 0.48 -24.56 -8.19
C ARG A 394 1.69 -24.19 -9.04
N VAL A 395 2.10 -22.92 -9.02
CA VAL A 395 3.28 -22.47 -9.78
C VAL A 395 4.57 -23.04 -9.19
N ARG A 396 4.66 -23.18 -7.87
CA ARG A 396 5.79 -23.86 -7.21
C ARG A 396 5.87 -25.32 -7.64
N GLU A 397 4.75 -26.02 -7.74
CA GLU A 397 4.71 -27.41 -8.20
C GLU A 397 5.16 -27.59 -9.64
N LEU A 398 4.65 -26.76 -10.53
CA LEU A 398 5.08 -26.77 -11.93
C LEU A 398 6.57 -26.42 -12.02
N GLY A 399 7.02 -25.38 -11.29
CA GLY A 399 8.42 -24.97 -11.25
C GLY A 399 9.36 -26.08 -10.76
N ALA A 400 8.98 -26.78 -9.69
CA ALA A 400 9.75 -27.90 -9.15
C ALA A 400 9.81 -29.07 -10.14
N ALA A 401 8.69 -29.42 -10.77
CA ALA A 401 8.63 -30.48 -11.77
C ALA A 401 9.49 -30.15 -13.00
N ILE A 402 9.41 -28.91 -13.51
CA ILE A 402 10.27 -28.43 -14.60
C ILE A 402 11.75 -28.49 -14.19
N GLY A 403 12.08 -28.07 -12.97
CA GLY A 403 13.45 -28.11 -12.44
C GLY A 403 14.03 -29.53 -12.40
N VAL A 404 13.23 -30.53 -12.03
CA VAL A 404 13.63 -31.95 -12.09
C VAL A 404 13.94 -32.39 -13.52
N GLU A 405 13.11 -32.00 -14.50
CA GLU A 405 13.37 -32.36 -15.90
C GLU A 405 14.62 -31.68 -16.45
N ILE A 406 14.91 -30.43 -16.07
CA ILE A 406 16.14 -29.72 -16.45
C ILE A 406 17.36 -30.40 -15.81
N ALA A 407 17.30 -30.74 -14.53
CA ALA A 407 18.42 -31.34 -13.79
C ALA A 407 18.84 -32.72 -14.33
N ARG A 408 17.97 -33.41 -15.06
CA ARG A 408 18.27 -34.69 -15.73
C ARG A 408 19.01 -34.54 -17.06
N ARG A 409 19.13 -33.33 -17.60
CA ARG A 409 19.76 -33.07 -18.91
C ARG A 409 21.24 -32.76 -18.76
N ASP A 410 21.98 -32.99 -19.84
CA ASP A 410 23.38 -32.60 -19.93
C ASP A 410 23.52 -31.06 -19.88
N PRO A 411 24.39 -30.51 -19.02
CA PRO A 411 24.54 -29.06 -18.87
C PRO A 411 24.89 -28.32 -20.17
N ALA A 412 25.65 -28.93 -21.09
CA ALA A 412 26.00 -28.30 -22.36
C ALA A 412 24.78 -28.23 -23.30
N GLN A 413 23.92 -29.25 -23.28
CA GLN A 413 22.63 -29.22 -23.99
C GLN A 413 21.71 -28.12 -23.44
N VAL A 414 21.62 -27.98 -22.12
CA VAL A 414 20.84 -26.93 -21.46
C VAL A 414 21.36 -25.54 -21.87
N ALA A 415 22.66 -25.31 -21.80
CA ALA A 415 23.27 -24.04 -22.21
C ALA A 415 22.98 -23.69 -23.69
N LYS A 416 23.08 -24.68 -24.59
CA LYS A 416 22.77 -24.50 -26.01
C LYS A 416 21.29 -24.15 -26.23
N ALA A 417 20.38 -24.81 -25.53
CA ALA A 417 18.95 -24.54 -25.62
C ALA A 417 18.61 -23.14 -25.07
N MET A 418 19.24 -22.72 -23.97
CA MET A 418 19.10 -21.36 -23.43
C MET A 418 19.55 -20.30 -24.43
N ALA A 419 20.73 -20.47 -25.04
CA ALA A 419 21.23 -19.55 -26.06
C ALA A 419 20.26 -19.41 -27.25
N ALA A 420 19.62 -20.51 -27.67
CA ALA A 420 18.63 -20.48 -28.75
C ALA A 420 17.36 -19.68 -28.38
N ILE A 421 16.89 -19.79 -27.13
CA ILE A 421 15.73 -19.02 -26.63
C ILE A 421 16.07 -17.53 -26.56
N ASP A 422 17.26 -17.19 -26.04
CA ASP A 422 17.70 -15.80 -25.87
C ASP A 422 17.93 -15.10 -27.23
N LEU A 423 18.42 -15.81 -28.25
CA LEU A 423 18.54 -15.33 -29.64
C LEU A 423 17.18 -15.03 -30.29
N ASN A 424 16.19 -15.88 -30.07
CA ASN A 424 14.83 -15.65 -30.59
C ASN A 424 14.12 -14.47 -29.92
N ARG A 425 14.47 -14.17 -28.66
CA ARG A 425 13.90 -13.05 -27.90
C ARG A 425 14.45 -11.69 -28.31
N SER A 426 15.68 -11.66 -28.83
CA SER A 426 16.39 -10.45 -29.28
C SER A 426 16.16 -10.09 -30.74
N SER A 427 15.43 -10.92 -31.49
CA SER A 427 15.04 -10.66 -32.87
C SER A 427 13.74 -9.84 -32.92
N PRO A 428 13.73 -8.55 -33.32
CA PRO A 428 12.48 -7.83 -33.55
C PRO A 428 11.74 -8.51 -34.70
N THR A 429 10.43 -8.65 -34.53
CA THR A 429 9.47 -9.20 -35.49
C THR A 429 9.87 -8.89 -36.94
N ARG A 430 10.27 -9.91 -37.70
CA ARG A 430 10.28 -9.83 -39.17
C ARG A 430 8.84 -9.56 -39.58
N SER A 431 8.57 -8.33 -40.00
CA SER A 431 7.37 -7.96 -40.72
C SER A 431 7.17 -8.98 -41.84
N VAL A 432 6.03 -9.68 -41.79
CA VAL A 432 5.55 -10.48 -42.91
C VAL A 432 5.42 -9.51 -44.09
N THR A 433 6.39 -9.55 -44.99
CA THR A 433 6.37 -8.75 -46.21
C THR A 433 5.31 -9.37 -47.09
N ALA A 434 4.21 -8.65 -47.31
CA ALA A 434 3.22 -9.01 -48.32
C ALA A 434 3.91 -9.11 -49.69
N PRO A 435 3.53 -10.07 -50.56
CA PRO A 435 4.17 -10.22 -51.85
C PRO A 435 3.95 -8.97 -52.70
N GLN A 436 5.05 -8.33 -53.12
CA GLN A 436 5.05 -7.21 -54.05
C GLN A 436 4.38 -7.63 -55.37
N LYS A 437 3.31 -6.92 -55.75
CA LYS A 437 2.79 -6.94 -57.12
C LYS A 437 3.87 -6.38 -58.06
N GLN A 438 4.19 -7.15 -59.11
CA GLN A 438 4.96 -6.66 -60.26
C GLN A 438 4.23 -5.46 -60.91
N PRO A 439 4.95 -4.42 -61.38
CA PRO A 439 4.36 -3.40 -62.22
C PRO A 439 4.29 -3.86 -63.68
N ASP A 440 3.16 -3.61 -64.33
CA ASP A 440 2.96 -3.79 -65.77
C ASP A 440 3.90 -2.89 -66.61
N PRO A 441 4.30 -3.31 -67.82
CA PRO A 441 5.21 -2.55 -68.67
C PRO A 441 4.52 -1.37 -69.35
N GLN A 442 5.13 -0.19 -69.24
CA GLN A 442 4.73 1.04 -69.94
C GLN A 442 4.82 0.88 -71.46
N GLN A 443 3.75 1.25 -72.18
CA GLN A 443 3.79 1.52 -73.61
C GLN A 443 4.44 2.89 -73.89
N PRO A 444 5.25 3.04 -74.95
CA PRO A 444 5.97 4.27 -75.24
C PRO A 444 5.11 5.28 -76.03
N SER A 445 4.99 6.49 -75.49
CA SER A 445 4.51 7.68 -76.18
C SER A 445 5.53 8.16 -77.22
N GLN A 446 5.20 8.01 -78.50
CA GLN A 446 5.87 8.72 -79.60
C GLN A 446 5.18 10.07 -79.84
N GLU A 447 5.91 11.16 -79.63
CA GLU A 447 5.66 12.42 -80.34
C GLU A 447 7.00 12.99 -80.79
N ARG A 448 7.26 12.89 -82.11
CA ARG A 448 8.33 13.63 -82.79
C ARG A 448 7.77 14.97 -83.25
N GLY A 449 8.45 16.05 -82.90
CA GLY A 449 8.15 17.38 -83.40
C GLY A 449 8.49 17.58 -84.89
N ARG A 450 7.60 18.33 -85.55
CA ARG A 450 7.77 19.32 -86.63
C ARG A 450 8.84 19.09 -87.72
N SER A 451 8.41 19.12 -88.99
CA SER A 451 8.67 20.24 -89.93
C SER A 451 8.32 19.88 -91.39
N ARG A 452 7.30 20.52 -91.97
CA ARG A 452 7.35 21.43 -93.13
C ARG A 452 5.95 21.70 -93.66
#